data_AF-A0A2J7ZJB7-F1
#
_entry.id   AF-A0A2J7ZJB7-F1
#
_cell.length_a   1.000
_cell.length_b   1.000
_cell.length_c   1.000
_cell.angle_alpha   90.00
_cell.angle_beta   90.00
_cell.angle_gamma   90.00
#
_symmetry.space_group_name_H-M   'P 1'
#
loop_
_entity.id
_entity.type
_entity.pdbx_description
1 polymer ?
#
loop_
_entity_poly.entity_id
_entity_poly.type
_entity_poly.pdbx_seq_one_letter_code
_entity_poly.pdbx_strand_id
1 'polypeptide(L)'
;MSSSTRVVVVAVAFTVVATFYSLSELHRMSAMHASADTSKFATHTEDSRVLITGTQQSSSAAVSTAVTSAKPATSSAVTSSSTGGSSSAVSAAGSSGASGSEHKCFTYEHTELWGDVVVWGTLNKKKSAGDCCDACLNFKPSSPDEPSCNVWVYCGIEDKCGSQFQQCWLKHLVHPEASKPARQGPNTSWTSGTIDVDINADPGADAVKALTATGPRKFHTVTSAQGAAVHWQVRIHYYW
;
A
#
# COMPACT_ATOMS: atom_id res chain seq x y z
N MET A 1 -53.92 35.37 -27.94
CA MET A 1 -53.32 34.13 -28.47
C MET A 1 -51.78 34.14 -28.58
N SER A 2 -51.05 35.19 -28.16
CA SER A 2 -49.59 35.30 -28.38
C SER A 2 -48.68 34.67 -27.29
N SER A 3 -49.19 34.44 -26.07
CA SER A 3 -48.37 33.99 -24.93
C SER A 3 -48.11 32.47 -24.92
N SER A 4 -49.13 31.67 -25.27
CA SER A 4 -49.04 30.20 -25.21
C SER A 4 -48.11 29.61 -26.27
N THR A 5 -48.10 30.18 -27.48
CA THR A 5 -47.22 29.74 -28.57
C THR A 5 -45.74 29.94 -28.24
N ARG A 6 -45.38 30.99 -27.51
CA ARG A 6 -43.99 31.26 -27.11
C ARG A 6 -43.48 30.25 -26.10
N VAL A 7 -44.33 29.81 -25.16
CA VAL A 7 -43.96 28.80 -24.14
C VAL A 7 -43.74 27.43 -24.80
N VAL A 8 -44.58 27.06 -25.75
CA VAL A 8 -44.43 25.78 -26.48
C VAL A 8 -43.17 25.76 -27.34
N VAL A 9 -42.86 26.87 -28.03
CA VAL A 9 -41.66 26.97 -28.87
C VAL A 9 -40.37 26.87 -28.03
N VAL A 10 -40.33 27.51 -26.86
CA VAL A 10 -39.17 27.43 -25.96
C VAL A 10 -39.00 26.01 -25.41
N ALA A 11 -40.08 25.35 -24.98
CA ALA A 11 -40.02 23.98 -24.47
C ALA A 11 -39.51 22.99 -25.53
N VAL A 12 -39.97 23.11 -26.78
CA VAL A 12 -39.50 22.26 -27.89
C VAL A 12 -38.04 22.55 -28.24
N ALA A 13 -37.59 23.81 -28.17
CA ALA A 13 -36.19 24.13 -28.41
C ALA A 13 -35.25 23.50 -27.35
N PHE A 14 -35.64 23.53 -26.07
CA PHE A 14 -34.83 22.92 -25.00
C PHE A 14 -34.75 21.40 -25.11
N THR A 15 -35.83 20.71 -25.46
CA THR A 15 -35.79 19.24 -25.62
C THR A 15 -34.93 18.83 -26.81
N VAL A 16 -35.01 19.57 -27.92
CA VAL A 16 -34.16 19.32 -29.09
C VAL A 16 -32.68 19.51 -28.75
N VAL A 17 -32.30 20.62 -28.09
CA VAL A 17 -30.89 20.87 -27.70
C VAL A 17 -30.37 19.79 -26.74
N ALA A 18 -31.17 19.36 -25.76
CA ALA A 18 -30.77 18.30 -24.84
C ALA A 18 -30.52 16.97 -25.56
N THR A 19 -31.38 16.60 -26.51
CA THR A 19 -31.20 15.36 -27.29
C THR A 19 -29.93 15.41 -28.15
N PHE A 20 -29.66 16.53 -28.82
CA PHE A 20 -28.44 16.68 -29.63
C PHE A 20 -27.17 16.63 -28.76
N TYR A 21 -27.19 17.22 -27.57
CA TYR A 21 -26.07 17.16 -26.63
C TYR A 21 -25.81 15.74 -26.11
N SER A 22 -26.87 14.99 -25.79
CA SER A 22 -26.75 13.57 -25.41
C SER A 22 -26.20 12.69 -26.55
N LEU A 23 -26.62 12.94 -27.78
CA LEU A 23 -26.12 12.22 -28.97
C LEU A 23 -24.64 12.54 -29.28
N SER A 24 -24.21 13.79 -29.08
CA SER A 24 -22.78 14.14 -29.22
C SER A 24 -21.91 13.48 -28.17
N GLU A 25 -22.39 13.37 -26.92
CA GLU A 25 -21.61 12.73 -25.84
C GLU A 25 -21.52 11.22 -26.05
N LEU A 26 -22.56 10.59 -26.60
CA LEU A 26 -22.55 9.16 -26.95
C LEU A 26 -21.53 8.85 -28.06
N HIS A 27 -21.43 9.69 -29.09
CA HIS A 27 -20.40 9.54 -30.13
C HIS A 27 -18.98 9.73 -29.58
N ARG A 28 -18.79 10.67 -28.63
CA ARG A 28 -17.50 10.90 -27.96
C ARG A 28 -17.07 9.69 -27.13
N MET A 29 -18.00 9.02 -26.46
CA MET A 29 -17.74 7.79 -25.70
C MET A 29 -17.39 6.59 -26.62
N SER A 30 -18.05 6.48 -27.78
CA SER A 30 -17.77 5.40 -28.74
C SER A 30 -16.40 5.53 -29.43
N ALA A 31 -15.94 6.76 -29.68
CA ALA A 31 -14.62 7.02 -30.27
C ALA A 31 -13.44 6.68 -29.33
N MET A 32 -13.63 6.72 -28.01
CA MET A 32 -12.59 6.38 -27.02
C MET A 32 -12.32 4.87 -26.94
N HIS A 33 -13.28 4.01 -27.27
CA HIS A 33 -13.10 2.55 -27.24
C HIS A 33 -12.40 1.98 -28.48
N ALA A 34 -12.41 2.70 -29.61
CA ALA A 34 -11.83 2.23 -30.87
C ALA A 34 -10.30 2.36 -30.96
N SER A 35 -9.64 2.94 -29.95
CA SER A 35 -8.21 3.30 -30.01
C SER A 35 -7.28 2.42 -29.17
N ALA A 36 -7.78 1.37 -28.50
CA ALA A 36 -7.02 0.64 -27.49
C ALA A 36 -6.57 -0.79 -27.86
N ASP A 37 -6.85 -1.31 -29.05
CA ASP A 37 -6.54 -2.71 -29.38
C ASP A 37 -5.74 -2.85 -30.69
N THR A 38 -4.45 -2.54 -30.63
CA THR A 38 -3.46 -3.19 -31.51
C THR A 38 -2.06 -3.13 -30.88
N SER A 39 -1.83 -3.87 -29.79
CA SER A 39 -0.47 -4.27 -29.41
C SER A 39 -0.31 -5.79 -29.54
N LYS A 40 0.53 -6.13 -30.51
CA LYS A 40 0.90 -7.46 -31.01
C LYS A 40 1.16 -8.48 -29.90
N PHE A 41 0.41 -9.58 -29.92
CA PHE A 41 0.70 -10.82 -29.21
C PHE A 41 1.84 -11.54 -29.95
N ALA A 42 3.09 -11.36 -29.51
CA ALA A 42 4.22 -12.13 -30.01
C ALA A 42 4.33 -13.43 -29.22
N THR A 43 4.01 -14.54 -29.87
CA THR A 43 4.34 -15.90 -29.45
C THR A 43 5.85 -16.09 -29.45
N HIS A 44 6.43 -16.47 -28.32
CA HIS A 44 7.73 -17.14 -28.28
C HIS A 44 7.61 -18.40 -27.42
N THR A 45 7.33 -19.51 -28.11
CA THR A 45 7.72 -20.83 -27.65
C THR A 45 9.22 -20.93 -27.91
N GLU A 46 10.03 -21.13 -26.86
CA GLU A 46 11.08 -22.15 -26.80
C GLU A 46 11.96 -21.99 -25.54
N ASP A 47 12.06 -23.10 -24.83
CA ASP A 47 13.15 -23.61 -24.01
C ASP A 47 14.22 -22.63 -23.47
N SER A 48 14.28 -22.48 -22.15
CA SER A 48 15.49 -22.03 -21.44
C SER A 48 15.44 -22.45 -19.97
N ARG A 49 15.90 -23.67 -19.71
CA ARG A 49 16.43 -24.09 -18.40
C ARG A 49 17.68 -23.26 -18.10
N VAL A 50 17.57 -22.22 -17.28
CA VAL A 50 18.74 -21.48 -16.78
C VAL A 50 19.31 -22.20 -15.55
N LEU A 51 20.41 -22.92 -15.78
CA LEU A 51 21.38 -23.33 -14.77
C LEU A 51 22.19 -22.10 -14.35
N ILE A 52 22.13 -21.73 -13.07
CA ILE A 52 23.04 -20.72 -12.50
C ILE A 52 24.27 -21.44 -11.95
N THR A 53 25.33 -21.45 -12.75
CA THR A 53 26.72 -21.59 -12.27
C THR A 53 27.53 -20.47 -12.91
N GLY A 54 28.03 -19.57 -12.08
CA GLY A 54 28.90 -18.46 -12.49
C GLY A 54 29.72 -17.97 -11.31
N THR A 55 30.85 -18.63 -11.09
CA THR A 55 31.96 -18.16 -10.25
C THR A 55 32.86 -17.21 -11.05
N GLN A 56 33.51 -16.30 -10.30
CA GLN A 56 34.72 -15.52 -10.60
C GLN A 56 34.54 -14.22 -11.42
N GLN A 57 35.27 -13.13 -11.22
CA GLN A 57 36.24 -12.69 -10.19
C GLN A 57 36.61 -11.22 -10.50
N SER A 58 36.64 -10.41 -9.43
CA SER A 58 37.56 -9.30 -9.08
C SER A 58 38.28 -8.46 -10.15
N SER A 59 38.25 -7.14 -9.95
CA SER A 59 39.44 -6.28 -10.10
C SER A 59 39.45 -5.17 -9.06
N SER A 60 40.55 -5.12 -8.33
CA SER A 60 40.92 -4.26 -7.21
C SER A 60 41.66 -2.99 -7.63
N ALA A 61 41.54 -1.92 -6.84
CA ALA A 61 42.65 -1.02 -6.52
C ALA A 61 42.39 -0.30 -5.18
N ALA A 62 43.36 -0.41 -4.28
CA ALA A 62 43.35 0.07 -2.92
C ALA A 62 43.93 1.50 -2.80
N VAL A 63 43.53 2.25 -1.77
CA VAL A 63 44.44 3.14 -1.02
C VAL A 63 44.05 3.11 0.45
N SER A 64 44.99 2.67 1.29
CA SER A 64 44.98 2.77 2.74
C SER A 64 45.69 4.04 3.18
N THR A 65 45.21 4.68 4.24
CA THR A 65 46.10 5.43 5.16
C THR A 65 45.55 5.36 6.57
N ALA A 66 46.34 4.77 7.45
CA ALA A 66 46.17 4.76 8.90
C ALA A 66 46.81 6.01 9.51
N VAL A 67 46.28 6.49 10.64
CA VAL A 67 47.04 7.32 11.59
C VAL A 67 46.74 6.88 13.01
N THR A 68 47.83 6.71 13.75
CA THR A 68 47.98 6.12 15.07
C THR A 68 47.91 7.19 16.18
N SER A 69 47.43 6.76 17.37
CA SER A 69 47.84 7.14 18.74
C SER A 69 48.11 8.60 19.14
N ALA A 70 47.47 9.05 20.24
CA ALA A 70 48.11 9.21 21.56
C ALA A 70 47.21 9.94 22.61
N LYS A 71 47.32 9.47 23.87
CA LYS A 71 46.91 10.08 25.15
C LYS A 71 48.21 10.46 25.90
N PRO A 72 48.32 11.55 26.70
CA PRO A 72 48.15 11.54 28.19
C PRO A 72 47.44 12.81 28.75
N ALA A 73 46.63 12.72 29.82
CA ALA A 73 46.93 13.00 31.25
C ALA A 73 47.26 14.49 31.52
N THR A 74 46.74 15.24 32.51
CA THR A 74 46.54 14.97 33.96
C THR A 74 45.82 16.20 34.60
N SER A 75 44.94 15.93 35.58
CA SER A 75 44.51 16.63 36.82
C SER A 75 44.69 18.17 36.99
N SER A 76 43.84 18.95 37.69
CA SER A 76 43.20 18.78 39.01
C SER A 76 42.08 19.83 39.17
N ALA A 77 40.89 19.43 39.63
CA ALA A 77 40.34 19.61 40.99
C ALA A 77 39.97 21.05 41.41
N VAL A 78 38.67 21.31 41.58
CA VAL A 78 38.11 22.00 42.76
C VAL A 78 36.68 21.49 43.06
N THR A 79 36.53 21.02 44.29
CA THR A 79 35.35 20.67 45.09
C THR A 79 34.38 21.87 45.17
N SER A 80 33.05 21.75 45.09
CA SER A 80 32.20 21.43 46.26
C SER A 80 30.71 21.26 45.89
N SER A 81 30.13 20.19 46.41
CA SER A 81 28.74 19.92 46.85
C SER A 81 27.61 20.95 46.57
N SER A 82 26.49 20.48 46.01
CA SER A 82 25.20 20.38 46.73
C SER A 82 24.09 19.71 45.89
N THR A 83 23.48 18.69 46.50
CA THR A 83 22.05 18.30 46.48
C THR A 83 21.25 18.22 45.16
N GLY A 84 20.86 16.98 44.84
CA GLY A 84 19.44 16.62 44.62
C GLY A 84 18.92 16.62 43.18
N GLY A 85 18.40 15.47 42.76
CA GLY A 85 17.46 15.39 41.62
C GLY A 85 17.83 14.35 40.58
N SER A 86 17.35 13.13 40.76
CA SER A 86 17.48 12.01 39.82
C SER A 86 16.66 12.18 38.54
N SER A 87 17.15 11.48 37.51
CA SER A 87 16.42 10.87 36.39
C SER A 87 16.10 11.78 35.20
N SER A 88 16.09 11.34 33.95
CA SER A 88 16.62 10.17 33.22
C SER A 88 16.39 10.47 31.74
N ALA A 89 17.24 9.93 30.88
CA ALA A 89 17.09 9.95 29.43
C ALA A 89 15.70 9.42 29.00
N VAL A 90 15.02 10.17 28.13
CA VAL A 90 13.80 9.71 27.47
C VAL A 90 14.18 8.89 26.24
N SER A 91 14.21 7.57 26.45
CA SER A 91 14.11 6.59 25.37
C SER A 91 12.73 6.71 24.73
N ALA A 92 12.68 6.81 23.40
CA ALA A 92 11.47 6.63 22.62
C ALA A 92 11.06 5.16 22.69
N ALA A 93 10.30 4.81 23.72
CA ALA A 93 9.59 3.55 23.86
C ALA A 93 8.16 3.75 23.32
N GLY A 94 7.74 2.82 22.47
CA GLY A 94 6.35 2.71 22.04
C GLY A 94 5.41 2.70 23.22
N SER A 95 4.38 3.55 23.17
CA SER A 95 3.30 3.53 24.14
C SER A 95 2.23 2.57 23.67
N SER A 96 2.28 1.37 24.23
CA SER A 96 1.15 0.47 24.37
C SER A 96 0.22 1.01 25.46
N GLY A 97 -0.98 1.47 25.09
CA GLY A 97 -2.08 1.76 26.00
C GLY A 97 -3.21 0.76 25.75
N ALA A 98 -3.46 -0.13 26.71
CA ALA A 98 -4.35 -1.29 26.58
C ALA A 98 -5.83 -0.98 26.86
N SER A 99 -6.74 -1.57 26.06
CA SER A 99 -7.94 -2.27 26.54
C SER A 99 -8.67 -3.00 25.39
N GLY A 100 -8.78 -4.33 25.48
CA GLY A 100 -9.73 -5.16 24.72
C GLY A 100 -9.29 -5.56 23.31
N SER A 101 -8.97 -6.85 23.14
CA SER A 101 -8.29 -7.47 21.99
C SER A 101 -6.93 -6.83 21.67
N GLU A 102 -5.84 -7.60 21.74
CA GLU A 102 -4.50 -7.12 21.37
C GLU A 102 -4.42 -6.94 19.84
N HIS A 103 -5.09 -5.91 19.33
CA HIS A 103 -4.97 -5.52 17.94
C HIS A 103 -3.61 -4.86 17.71
N LYS A 104 -2.88 -5.29 16.68
CA LYS A 104 -1.55 -4.80 16.35
C LYS A 104 -1.59 -3.88 15.15
N CYS A 105 -1.09 -2.66 15.33
CA CYS A 105 -0.83 -1.73 14.24
C CYS A 105 0.49 -2.09 13.54
N PHE A 106 0.44 -2.38 12.24
CA PHE A 106 1.63 -2.43 11.40
C PHE A 106 1.75 -1.10 10.65
N THR A 107 2.92 -0.46 10.71
CA THR A 107 3.14 0.87 10.14
C THR A 107 4.21 0.83 9.05
N TYR A 108 3.95 1.56 7.98
CA TYR A 108 4.77 1.60 6.77
C TYR A 108 5.01 3.06 6.37
N GLU A 109 6.24 3.51 6.59
CA GLU A 109 6.68 4.82 6.12
C GLU A 109 6.76 4.87 4.60
N HIS A 110 6.60 6.07 4.04
CA HIS A 110 6.73 6.29 2.60
C HIS A 110 5.87 5.35 1.75
N THR A 111 4.67 5.06 2.24
CA THR A 111 3.77 4.06 1.67
C THR A 111 2.37 4.63 1.67
N GLU A 112 1.67 4.48 0.55
CA GLU A 112 0.26 4.83 0.37
C GLU A 112 -0.51 3.56 0.06
N LEU A 113 -1.39 3.14 0.98
CA LEU A 113 -2.23 1.96 0.79
C LEU A 113 -3.57 2.31 0.14
N TRP A 114 -4.03 1.40 -0.71
CA TRP A 114 -5.39 1.40 -1.27
C TRP A 114 -6.43 1.19 -0.17
N GLY A 115 -7.70 1.39 -0.54
CA GLY A 115 -8.84 1.06 0.30
C GLY A 115 -9.98 2.06 0.11
N ASP A 116 -11.18 1.58 0.39
CA ASP A 116 -12.40 2.38 0.40
C ASP A 116 -12.39 3.28 1.62
N VAL A 117 -12.62 4.57 1.43
CA VAL A 117 -12.56 5.56 2.51
C VAL A 117 -13.79 5.41 3.41
N VAL A 118 -13.57 5.06 4.68
CA VAL A 118 -14.62 5.03 5.71
C VAL A 118 -14.65 6.32 6.54
N VAL A 119 -13.53 7.04 6.64
CA VAL A 119 -13.49 8.41 7.18
C VAL A 119 -12.55 9.28 6.34
N TRP A 120 -13.07 10.42 5.88
CA TRP A 120 -12.33 11.42 5.10
C TRP A 120 -11.24 12.10 5.94
N GLY A 121 -9.99 12.06 5.49
CA GLY A 121 -8.87 12.65 6.22
C GLY A 121 -8.91 14.18 6.33
N THR A 122 -9.62 14.85 5.43
CA THR A 122 -9.89 16.30 5.51
C THR A 122 -10.68 16.67 6.77
N LEU A 123 -11.54 15.78 7.26
CA LEU A 123 -12.36 15.95 8.46
C LEU A 123 -11.78 15.23 9.69
N ASN A 124 -10.78 14.37 9.50
CA ASN A 124 -10.15 13.58 10.53
C ASN A 124 -8.65 13.90 10.61
N LYS A 125 -8.31 14.99 11.30
CA LYS A 125 -6.91 15.35 11.56
C LYS A 125 -6.39 14.69 12.83
N LYS A 126 -5.18 14.15 12.77
CA LYS A 126 -4.48 13.49 13.88
C LYS A 126 -3.08 14.07 14.07
N LYS A 127 -2.54 14.01 15.29
CA LYS A 127 -1.22 14.60 15.58
C LYS A 127 -0.09 13.67 15.20
N SER A 128 -0.36 12.37 15.11
CA SER A 128 0.63 11.34 14.82
C SER A 128 0.03 10.19 14.01
N ALA A 129 0.90 9.35 13.44
CA ALA A 129 0.50 8.10 12.80
C ALA A 129 -0.10 7.12 13.82
N GLY A 130 0.39 7.10 15.07
CA GLY A 130 -0.17 6.29 16.16
C GLY A 130 -1.62 6.68 16.46
N ASP A 131 -1.89 7.98 16.60
CA ASP A 131 -3.25 8.51 16.81
C ASP A 131 -4.19 8.14 15.64
N CYS A 132 -3.63 8.00 14.42
CA CYS A 132 -4.38 7.57 13.25
C CYS A 132 -4.70 6.08 13.28
N CYS A 133 -3.75 5.24 13.73
CA CYS A 133 -4.04 3.83 13.98
C CYS A 133 -5.09 3.65 15.08
N ASP A 134 -4.95 4.36 16.20
CA ASP A 134 -5.93 4.31 17.29
C ASP A 134 -7.32 4.75 16.82
N ALA A 135 -7.40 5.74 15.93
CA ALA A 135 -8.67 6.14 15.32
C ALA A 135 -9.26 5.04 14.44
N CYS A 136 -8.43 4.28 13.71
CA CYS A 136 -8.86 3.12 12.93
C CYS A 136 -9.38 2.00 13.83
N LEU A 137 -8.62 1.64 14.88
CA LEU A 137 -8.99 0.61 15.86
C LEU A 137 -10.31 0.91 16.56
N ASN A 138 -10.54 2.18 16.91
CA ASN A 138 -11.73 2.62 17.61
C ASN A 138 -12.89 2.99 16.68
N PHE A 139 -12.70 2.92 15.36
CA PHE A 139 -13.76 3.24 14.41
C PHE A 139 -14.86 2.18 14.48
N LYS A 140 -16.10 2.65 14.64
CA LYS A 140 -17.29 1.82 14.55
C LYS A 140 -18.15 2.31 13.40
N PRO A 141 -18.49 1.45 12.42
CA PRO A 141 -19.36 1.82 11.32
C PRO A 141 -20.75 2.23 11.84
N SER A 142 -21.45 3.08 11.08
CA SER A 142 -22.76 3.60 11.50
C SER A 142 -23.88 2.57 11.32
N SER A 143 -23.65 1.58 10.46
CA SER A 143 -24.55 0.47 10.16
C SER A 143 -23.78 -0.86 10.08
N PRO A 144 -24.44 -2.01 10.29
CA PRO A 144 -23.79 -3.32 10.20
C PRO A 144 -23.32 -3.69 8.78
N ASP A 145 -23.85 -3.02 7.74
CA ASP A 145 -23.48 -3.27 6.35
C ASP A 145 -22.25 -2.44 5.91
N GLU A 146 -21.84 -1.46 6.71
CA GLU A 146 -20.65 -0.65 6.44
C GLU A 146 -19.39 -1.35 7.00
N PRO A 147 -18.29 -1.38 6.23
CA PRO A 147 -17.08 -2.03 6.68
C PRO A 147 -16.41 -1.26 7.83
N SER A 148 -15.76 -2.00 8.74
CA SER A 148 -14.85 -1.42 9.74
C SER A 148 -13.53 -0.98 9.10
N CYS A 149 -12.80 -0.11 9.81
CA CYS A 149 -11.47 0.30 9.40
C CYS A 149 -10.46 -0.84 9.64
N ASN A 150 -9.65 -1.17 8.64
CA ASN A 150 -8.51 -2.08 8.78
C ASN A 150 -7.22 -1.56 8.11
N VAL A 151 -7.31 -0.43 7.39
CA VAL A 151 -6.20 0.27 6.75
C VAL A 151 -6.31 1.75 7.08
N TRP A 152 -5.19 2.42 7.31
CA TRP A 152 -5.16 3.88 7.49
C TRP A 152 -3.99 4.49 6.74
N VAL A 153 -4.15 5.74 6.30
CA VAL A 153 -3.05 6.55 5.74
C VAL A 153 -3.00 7.92 6.40
N TYR A 154 -1.81 8.38 6.75
CA TYR A 154 -1.54 9.59 7.51
C TYR A 154 -0.44 10.43 6.84
N CYS A 155 -0.62 11.75 6.80
CA CYS A 155 0.40 12.66 6.28
C CYS A 155 1.03 13.50 7.41
N GLY A 156 2.19 13.06 7.90
CA GLY A 156 2.88 13.69 9.04
C GLY A 156 4.01 14.66 8.70
N ILE A 157 4.43 14.73 7.43
CA ILE A 157 5.60 15.52 7.01
C ILE A 157 5.13 16.85 6.43
N GLU A 158 5.13 17.92 7.21
CA GLU A 158 4.58 19.24 6.83
C GLU A 158 5.03 19.70 5.43
N ASP A 159 6.34 19.70 5.18
CA ASP A 159 6.94 20.14 3.92
C ASP A 159 6.52 19.32 2.70
N LYS A 160 6.18 18.03 2.88
CA LYS A 160 5.77 17.14 1.78
C LYS A 160 4.26 17.00 1.64
N CYS A 161 3.53 17.27 2.72
CA CYS A 161 2.09 17.02 2.81
C CYS A 161 1.25 18.20 2.32
N GLY A 162 1.75 19.44 2.41
CA GLY A 162 0.99 20.63 2.01
C GLY A 162 -0.37 20.69 2.71
N SER A 163 -1.46 20.84 1.94
CA SER A 163 -2.83 20.86 2.48
C SER A 163 -3.27 19.57 3.17
N GLN A 164 -2.58 18.46 2.87
CA GLN A 164 -2.86 17.15 3.45
C GLN A 164 -2.21 16.95 4.81
N PHE A 165 -1.45 17.94 5.32
CA PHE A 165 -0.81 17.83 6.63
C PHE A 165 -1.81 17.49 7.74
N GLN A 166 -1.42 16.49 8.53
CA GLN A 166 -2.16 15.86 9.63
C GLN A 166 -3.42 15.11 9.22
N GLN A 167 -3.75 14.99 7.94
CA GLN A 167 -4.92 14.23 7.53
C GLN A 167 -4.71 12.74 7.79
N CYS A 168 -5.67 12.14 8.47
CA CYS A 168 -5.74 10.71 8.76
C CYS A 168 -6.96 10.13 8.04
N TRP A 169 -6.71 9.37 6.99
CA TRP A 169 -7.72 8.71 6.20
C TRP A 169 -7.90 7.29 6.73
N LEU A 170 -9.11 7.00 7.21
CA LEU A 170 -9.48 5.66 7.63
C LEU A 170 -10.10 4.93 6.44
N LYS A 171 -9.65 3.71 6.20
CA LYS A 171 -10.03 2.93 5.03
C LYS A 171 -10.36 1.48 5.37
N HIS A 172 -11.09 0.85 4.47
CA HIS A 172 -11.29 -0.58 4.43
C HIS A 172 -10.67 -1.18 3.17
N LEU A 173 -10.03 -2.32 3.31
CA LEU A 173 -9.54 -3.12 2.19
C LEU A 173 -9.82 -4.59 2.49
N VAL A 174 -10.45 -5.30 1.55
CA VAL A 174 -10.90 -6.68 1.79
C VAL A 174 -9.73 -7.65 2.04
N HIS A 175 -8.61 -7.45 1.33
CA HIS A 175 -7.41 -8.28 1.41
C HIS A 175 -6.14 -7.42 1.51
N PRO A 176 -5.84 -6.83 2.69
CA PRO A 176 -4.64 -6.03 2.87
C PRO A 176 -3.35 -6.83 2.61
N GLU A 177 -3.32 -8.11 2.98
CA GLU A 177 -2.19 -9.03 2.78
C GLU A 177 -1.85 -9.31 1.31
N ALA A 178 -2.84 -9.17 0.41
CA ALA A 178 -2.68 -9.48 -1.02
C ALA A 178 -2.54 -8.22 -1.89
N SER A 179 -2.57 -7.03 -1.28
CA SER A 179 -2.65 -5.77 -2.00
C SER A 179 -1.30 -5.07 -2.06
N LYS A 180 -0.83 -4.76 -3.26
CA LYS A 180 0.35 -3.90 -3.43
C LYS A 180 0.01 -2.45 -3.06
N PRO A 181 0.93 -1.69 -2.44
CA PRO A 181 0.73 -0.26 -2.21
C PRO A 181 0.40 0.49 -3.50
N ALA A 182 -0.45 1.52 -3.38
CA ALA A 182 -0.75 2.45 -4.48
C ALA A 182 0.51 3.22 -4.90
N ARG A 183 1.32 3.60 -3.91
CA ARG A 183 2.60 4.26 -4.10
C ARG A 183 3.52 3.91 -2.94
N GLN A 184 4.80 3.74 -3.24
CA GLN A 184 5.82 3.45 -2.24
C GLN A 184 7.15 4.09 -2.62
N GLY A 185 7.95 4.46 -1.61
CA GLY A 185 9.31 4.97 -1.76
C GLY A 185 9.46 6.45 -1.42
N PRO A 186 10.68 7.02 -1.51
CA PRO A 186 11.07 8.30 -0.86
C PRO A 186 10.23 9.53 -1.24
N ASN A 187 9.58 9.50 -2.40
CA ASN A 187 8.72 10.55 -2.92
C ASN A 187 7.26 10.46 -2.40
N THR A 188 6.96 9.42 -1.61
CA THR A 188 5.66 9.23 -0.96
C THR A 188 5.69 9.91 0.40
N SER A 189 4.82 10.90 0.59
CA SER A 189 4.68 11.65 1.84
C SER A 189 3.81 10.96 2.88
N TRP A 190 3.08 9.92 2.47
CA TRP A 190 2.18 9.16 3.32
C TRP A 190 2.94 8.13 4.16
N THR A 191 2.52 8.05 5.42
CA THR A 191 2.75 6.91 6.31
C THR A 191 1.44 6.15 6.36
N SER A 192 1.45 4.85 6.13
CA SER A 192 0.23 4.03 6.17
C SER A 192 0.35 2.93 7.20
N GLY A 193 -0.76 2.27 7.50
CA GLY A 193 -0.72 1.06 8.29
C GLY A 193 -1.95 0.20 8.15
N THR A 194 -1.84 -0.99 8.71
CA THR A 194 -2.85 -2.05 8.72
C THR A 194 -3.10 -2.53 10.14
N ILE A 195 -4.32 -3.02 10.37
CA ILE A 195 -4.70 -3.66 11.63
C ILE A 195 -4.52 -5.17 11.49
N ASP A 196 -3.77 -5.77 12.40
CA ASP A 196 -3.51 -7.22 12.58
C ASP A 196 -2.83 -7.96 11.43
N VAL A 197 -2.74 -7.36 10.25
CA VAL A 197 -2.10 -7.94 9.07
C VAL A 197 -0.81 -7.18 8.76
N ASP A 198 0.30 -7.89 8.59
CA ASP A 198 1.51 -7.31 8.02
C ASP A 198 1.56 -7.54 6.51
N ILE A 199 1.42 -6.49 5.70
CA ILE A 199 1.51 -6.60 4.24
C ILE A 199 2.92 -6.94 3.74
N ASN A 200 3.94 -6.74 4.58
CA ASN A 200 5.32 -7.09 4.27
C ASN A 200 5.69 -8.48 4.78
N ALA A 201 4.80 -9.14 5.54
CA ALA A 201 5.02 -10.55 5.84
C ALA A 201 4.93 -11.35 4.53
N ASP A 202 5.88 -12.27 4.36
CA ASP A 202 5.80 -13.28 3.32
C ASP A 202 5.18 -14.54 3.95
N PRO A 203 3.83 -14.71 3.93
CA PRO A 203 3.22 -15.94 4.43
C PRO A 203 3.66 -17.17 3.63
N GLY A 204 4.17 -16.97 2.41
CA GLY A 204 4.79 -18.00 1.59
C GLY A 204 6.17 -18.40 2.08
N ALA A 205 6.92 -17.53 2.75
CA ALA A 205 8.27 -17.83 3.24
C ALA A 205 8.26 -18.99 4.24
N ASP A 206 7.28 -19.04 5.13
CA ASP A 206 7.16 -20.13 6.10
C ASP A 206 6.77 -21.45 5.42
N ALA A 207 5.89 -21.40 4.42
CA ALA A 207 5.54 -22.57 3.61
C ALA A 207 6.75 -23.05 2.77
N VAL A 208 7.52 -22.14 2.19
CA VAL A 208 8.74 -22.43 1.43
C VAL A 208 9.83 -22.99 2.36
N LYS A 209 9.97 -22.44 3.57
CA LYS A 209 10.90 -22.95 4.59
C LYS A 209 10.51 -24.36 5.04
N ALA A 210 9.22 -24.63 5.24
CA ALA A 210 8.70 -25.95 5.55
C ALA A 210 8.90 -26.95 4.39
N LEU A 211 8.68 -26.51 3.14
CA LEU A 211 8.95 -27.30 1.93
C LEU A 211 10.45 -27.58 1.74
N THR A 212 11.31 -26.62 2.12
CA THR A 212 12.76 -26.81 2.08
C THR A 212 13.23 -27.80 3.15
N ALA A 213 12.59 -27.79 4.32
CA ALA A 213 12.88 -28.73 5.40
C ALA A 213 12.37 -30.16 5.16
N THR A 214 11.25 -30.31 4.46
CA THR A 214 10.61 -31.63 4.18
C THR A 214 10.88 -32.16 2.77
N GLY A 215 11.49 -31.36 1.91
CA GLY A 215 11.68 -31.65 0.49
C GLY A 215 10.46 -31.20 -0.36
N PRO A 216 10.67 -30.79 -1.63
CA PRO A 216 9.57 -30.32 -2.47
C PRO A 216 8.58 -31.45 -2.76
N ARG A 217 7.29 -31.23 -2.46
CA ARG A 217 6.23 -32.14 -2.88
C ARG A 217 6.14 -32.11 -4.41
N LYS A 218 6.42 -33.24 -5.05
CA LYS A 218 6.29 -33.37 -6.50
C LYS A 218 4.81 -33.48 -6.84
N PHE A 219 4.36 -32.67 -7.78
CA PHE A 219 3.02 -32.80 -8.36
C PHE A 219 3.12 -32.77 -9.88
N HIS A 220 2.18 -33.42 -10.55
CA HIS A 220 1.99 -33.30 -11.98
C HIS A 220 0.70 -32.50 -12.22
N THR A 221 0.82 -31.41 -12.97
CA THR A 221 -0.33 -30.63 -13.44
C THR A 221 -0.70 -31.11 -14.83
N VAL A 222 -1.94 -31.60 -14.98
CA VAL A 222 -2.50 -31.99 -16.28
C VAL A 222 -3.58 -30.99 -16.64
N THR A 223 -3.29 -30.16 -17.64
CA THR A 223 -4.27 -29.27 -18.26
C THR A 223 -4.84 -29.97 -19.49
N SER A 224 -6.14 -30.24 -19.50
CA SER A 224 -6.83 -30.79 -20.67
C SER A 224 -7.89 -29.81 -21.15
N ALA A 225 -7.88 -29.53 -22.45
CA ALA A 225 -8.95 -28.83 -23.15
C ALA A 225 -9.69 -29.81 -24.06
N GLN A 226 -11.01 -29.73 -24.09
CA GLN A 226 -11.86 -30.51 -25.00
C GLN A 226 -12.60 -29.56 -25.94
N GLY A 227 -12.51 -29.79 -27.24
CA GLY A 227 -13.12 -28.93 -28.27
C GLY A 227 -12.34 -27.64 -28.53
N ALA A 228 -13.01 -26.63 -29.10
CA ALA A 228 -12.42 -25.36 -29.54
C ALA A 228 -12.16 -24.37 -28.37
N ALA A 229 -11.50 -24.83 -27.31
CA ALA A 229 -10.99 -24.05 -26.18
C ALA A 229 -11.97 -23.49 -25.13
N VAL A 230 -13.28 -23.80 -25.20
CA VAL A 230 -14.25 -23.27 -24.21
C VAL A 230 -14.40 -24.12 -22.95
N HIS A 231 -14.04 -25.41 -22.99
CA HIS A 231 -14.03 -26.30 -21.82
C HIS A 231 -12.61 -26.76 -21.51
N TRP A 232 -11.99 -26.14 -20.51
CA TRP A 232 -10.71 -26.56 -19.95
C TRP A 232 -10.87 -27.07 -18.52
N GLN A 233 -10.06 -28.05 -18.17
CA GLN A 233 -9.97 -28.60 -16.82
C GLN A 233 -8.49 -28.68 -16.44
N VAL A 234 -8.18 -28.30 -15.20
CA VAL A 234 -6.86 -28.50 -14.59
C VAL A 234 -7.00 -29.54 -13.49
N ARG A 235 -6.18 -30.60 -13.56
CA ARG A 235 -6.05 -31.62 -12.51
C ARG A 235 -4.65 -31.55 -11.92
N ILE A 236 -4.56 -31.54 -10.59
CA ILE A 236 -3.30 -31.56 -9.84
C ILE A 236 -3.17 -32.94 -9.21
N HIS A 237 -2.17 -33.71 -9.65
CA HIS A 237 -1.89 -35.04 -9.12
C HIS A 237 -0.73 -34.93 -8.13
N TYR A 238 -1.02 -35.18 -6.86
CA TYR A 238 -0.02 -35.19 -5.79
C TYR A 238 0.59 -36.59 -5.67
N TYR A 239 1.91 -36.67 -5.57
CA TYR A 239 2.61 -37.91 -5.21
C TYR A 239 2.99 -37.82 -3.74
N TRP A 240 2.57 -38.83 -2.96
CA TRP A 240 2.93 -38.97 -1.55
C TRP A 240 4.17 -39.85 -1.38
#